data_AF-A0A6C0J504-F1
#
_entry.id   AF-A0A6C0J504-F1
#
_cell.length_a   1.000
_cell.length_b   1.000
_cell.length_c   1.000
_cell.angle_alpha   90.00
_cell.angle_beta   90.00
_cell.angle_gamma   90.00
#
_symmetry.space_group_name_H-M   'P 1'
#
loop_
_entity.id
_entity.type
_entity.pdbx_description
1 polymer ?
#
loop_
_entity_poly.entity_id
_entity_poly.type
_entity_poly.pdbx_seq_one_letter_code
_entity_poly.pdbx_strand_id
1 'polypeptide(L)'
;MLTKGEIQRDEHYVFQKNYLKLKALSYLIHEKKPRCDAIISFIKKYKIDVNSQLPVQNVHGMYYPLIYKCMLSMDYEKVVKFLLYNKAILFQLPNADQDKITELVFVCNRQYLVYLKNKNIKLQLPGNEIIRQVRERIIQGDIKRIYDLQYLNILENNYVIPVITNQELFSNTIACLLNKVAVICNTTNEKSEIDALLLCYTNTIKFLLNNGHNVNDAQMQNIVDMYLISIIRCIKEKFPERNWKNITVHKHKNMNKFKTAYMRQLFNDYNETKLLEMFPNNKIEDSESTDSSDTHSKCSDL
;
A
#
# COMPACT_ATOMS: atom_id res chain seq x y z
N MET A 1 -12.70 -16.35 -12.37
CA MET A 1 -14.09 -16.44 -12.87
C MET A 1 -14.86 -15.28 -12.24
N LEU A 2 -15.58 -14.48 -13.01
CA LEU A 2 -16.34 -13.32 -12.49
C LEU A 2 -17.52 -13.79 -11.63
N THR A 3 -17.86 -13.03 -10.59
CA THR A 3 -19.05 -13.29 -9.78
C THR A 3 -20.32 -12.92 -10.55
N LYS A 4 -21.46 -13.53 -10.19
CA LYS A 4 -22.77 -13.14 -10.77
C LYS A 4 -23.06 -11.65 -10.55
N GLY A 5 -22.64 -11.09 -9.40
CA GLY A 5 -22.81 -9.67 -9.10
C GLY A 5 -21.95 -8.76 -9.99
N GLU A 6 -20.71 -9.15 -10.27
CA GLU A 6 -19.84 -8.41 -11.20
C GLU A 6 -20.43 -8.36 -12.61
N ILE A 7 -20.93 -9.50 -13.11
CA ILE A 7 -21.57 -9.59 -14.43
C ILE A 7 -22.80 -8.67 -14.50
N GLN A 8 -23.68 -8.74 -13.51
CA GLN A 8 -24.90 -7.91 -13.47
C GLN A 8 -24.59 -6.41 -13.45
N ARG A 9 -23.56 -5.98 -12.73
CA ARG A 9 -23.14 -4.57 -12.70
C ARG A 9 -22.59 -4.13 -14.05
N ASP A 10 -21.77 -4.96 -14.69
CA ASP A 10 -21.23 -4.68 -16.03
C ASP A 10 -22.33 -4.60 -17.08
N GLU A 11 -23.28 -5.53 -17.08
CA GLU A 11 -24.47 -5.49 -17.95
C GLU A 11 -25.25 -4.20 -17.72
N HIS A 12 -25.59 -3.90 -16.46
CA HIS A 12 -26.34 -2.70 -16.12
C HIS A 12 -25.66 -1.43 -16.65
N TYR A 13 -24.33 -1.33 -16.53
CA TYR A 13 -23.56 -0.19 -17.03
C TYR A 13 -23.54 -0.11 -18.56
N VAL A 14 -23.33 -1.23 -19.26
CA VAL A 14 -23.26 -1.26 -20.74
C VAL A 14 -24.61 -0.90 -21.37
N PHE A 15 -25.71 -1.29 -20.75
CA PHE A 15 -27.07 -1.01 -21.26
C PHE A 15 -27.60 0.38 -20.88
N GLN A 16 -26.81 1.25 -20.23
CA GLN A 16 -27.24 2.62 -19.95
C GLN A 16 -27.32 3.47 -21.24
N LYS A 17 -28.37 4.31 -21.34
CA LYS A 17 -28.57 5.22 -22.50
C LYS A 17 -27.40 6.17 -22.75
N ASN A 18 -26.64 6.52 -21.71
CA ASN A 18 -25.48 7.41 -21.77
C ASN A 18 -24.14 6.66 -21.72
N TYR A 19 -24.12 5.33 -21.89
CA TYR A 19 -22.91 4.49 -21.79
C TYR A 19 -21.71 5.06 -22.55
N LEU A 20 -21.87 5.41 -23.83
CA LEU A 20 -20.77 5.95 -24.66
C LEU A 20 -20.19 7.25 -24.09
N LYS A 21 -21.05 8.09 -23.48
CA LYS A 21 -20.65 9.36 -22.85
C LYS A 21 -19.91 9.11 -21.55
N LEU A 22 -20.38 8.16 -20.73
CA LEU A 22 -19.70 7.78 -19.48
C LEU A 22 -18.35 7.10 -19.75
N LYS A 23 -18.28 6.24 -20.78
CA LYS A 23 -17.03 5.63 -21.23
C LYS A 23 -16.02 6.68 -21.71
N ALA A 24 -16.46 7.65 -22.51
CA ALA A 24 -15.62 8.76 -22.97
C ALA A 24 -15.17 9.67 -21.82
N LEU A 25 -16.06 9.98 -20.86
CA LEU A 25 -15.68 10.73 -19.66
C LEU A 25 -14.67 9.97 -18.80
N SER A 26 -14.85 8.65 -18.64
CA SER A 26 -13.88 7.80 -17.95
C SER A 26 -12.52 7.87 -18.64
N TYR A 27 -12.47 7.82 -19.97
CA TYR A 27 -11.21 8.00 -20.72
C TYR A 27 -10.55 9.35 -20.42
N LEU A 28 -11.30 10.45 -20.46
CA LEU A 28 -10.78 11.80 -20.15
C LEU A 28 -10.21 11.91 -18.73
N ILE A 29 -10.83 11.26 -17.75
CA ILE A 29 -10.39 11.23 -16.34
C ILE A 29 -9.20 10.30 -16.11
N HIS A 30 -8.85 9.47 -17.08
CA HIS A 30 -7.66 8.61 -16.98
C HIS A 30 -6.52 9.09 -17.88
N GLU A 31 -6.63 10.28 -18.50
CA GLU A 31 -5.52 10.93 -19.18
C GLU A 31 -4.38 11.20 -18.17
N LYS A 32 -3.13 10.95 -18.59
CA LYS A 32 -1.92 11.17 -17.76
C LYS A 32 -1.83 12.59 -17.20
N LYS A 33 -2.35 13.58 -17.93
CA LYS A 33 -2.47 14.98 -17.51
C LYS A 33 -3.91 15.42 -17.70
N PRO A 34 -4.74 15.42 -16.64
CA PRO A 34 -6.15 15.73 -16.78
C PRO A 34 -6.36 17.21 -17.12
N ARG A 35 -7.17 17.45 -18.15
CA ARG A 35 -7.60 18.79 -18.57
C ARG A 35 -8.92 19.12 -17.89
N CYS A 36 -8.86 19.65 -16.67
CA CYS A 36 -10.04 19.98 -15.86
C CYS A 36 -11.14 20.74 -16.63
N ASP A 37 -10.77 21.76 -17.41
CA ASP A 37 -11.74 22.59 -18.14
C ASP A 37 -12.41 21.80 -19.28
N ALA A 38 -11.70 20.87 -19.91
CA ALA A 38 -12.26 19.96 -20.90
C ALA A 38 -13.21 18.96 -20.26
N ILE A 39 -12.84 18.39 -19.11
CA ILE A 39 -13.70 17.47 -18.32
C ILE A 39 -15.01 18.17 -17.93
N ILE A 40 -14.92 19.38 -17.37
CA ILE A 40 -16.09 20.18 -16.97
C ILE A 40 -16.96 20.51 -18.18
N SER A 41 -16.35 20.95 -19.28
CA SER A 41 -17.06 21.26 -20.52
C SER A 41 -17.76 20.03 -21.10
N PHE A 42 -17.13 18.85 -21.01
CA PHE A 42 -17.71 17.58 -21.44
C PHE A 42 -18.94 17.22 -20.59
N ILE A 43 -18.83 17.30 -19.25
CA ILE A 43 -19.95 17.05 -18.32
C ILE A 43 -21.13 17.97 -18.66
N LYS A 44 -20.89 19.27 -18.87
CA LYS A 44 -21.91 20.25 -19.24
C LYS A 44 -22.56 19.95 -20.60
N LYS A 45 -21.74 19.77 -21.64
CA LYS A 45 -22.19 19.55 -23.03
C LYS A 45 -23.10 18.34 -23.14
N TYR A 46 -22.76 17.27 -22.44
CA TYR A 46 -23.49 16.00 -22.52
C TYR A 46 -24.51 15.81 -21.39
N LYS A 47 -24.69 16.80 -20.51
CA LYS A 47 -25.60 16.79 -19.35
C LYS A 47 -25.40 15.53 -18.50
N ILE A 48 -24.14 15.18 -18.21
CA ILE A 48 -23.81 14.03 -17.36
C ILE A 48 -24.19 14.38 -15.92
N ASP A 49 -24.94 13.50 -15.25
CA ASP A 49 -25.25 13.65 -13.83
C ASP A 49 -23.94 13.63 -13.02
N VAL A 50 -23.76 14.61 -12.14
CA VAL A 50 -22.57 14.71 -11.28
C VAL A 50 -22.44 13.56 -10.28
N ASN A 51 -23.52 12.80 -10.05
CA ASN A 51 -23.55 11.58 -9.25
C ASN A 51 -23.36 10.29 -10.07
N SER A 52 -22.98 10.43 -11.35
CA SER A 52 -22.67 9.27 -12.19
C SER A 52 -21.50 8.47 -11.63
N GLN A 53 -21.55 7.15 -11.83
CA GLN A 53 -20.44 6.26 -11.52
C GLN A 53 -19.69 5.89 -12.80
N LEU A 54 -18.37 5.80 -12.70
CA LEU A 54 -17.47 5.51 -13.80
C LEU A 54 -16.77 4.17 -13.56
N PRO A 55 -16.54 3.38 -14.62
CA PRO A 55 -15.87 2.10 -14.51
C PRO A 55 -14.42 2.30 -14.08
N VAL A 56 -13.93 1.41 -13.22
CA VAL A 56 -12.51 1.32 -12.87
C VAL A 56 -11.77 0.62 -14.01
N GLN A 57 -10.68 1.22 -14.49
CA GLN A 57 -9.90 0.62 -15.57
C GLN A 57 -9.35 -0.74 -15.16
N ASN A 58 -9.50 -1.73 -16.04
CA ASN A 58 -9.01 -3.10 -15.86
C ASN A 58 -9.58 -3.86 -14.66
N VAL A 59 -10.70 -3.42 -14.08
CA VAL A 59 -11.38 -4.12 -12.98
C VAL A 59 -12.86 -4.29 -13.32
N HIS A 60 -13.26 -5.53 -13.58
CA HIS A 60 -14.65 -5.89 -13.89
C HIS A 60 -15.57 -5.68 -12.69
N GLY A 61 -16.82 -5.23 -12.95
CA GLY A 61 -17.84 -5.08 -11.92
C GLY A 61 -17.55 -4.04 -10.85
N MET A 62 -16.62 -3.10 -11.08
CA MET A 62 -16.23 -2.06 -10.13
C MET A 62 -16.41 -0.66 -10.69
N TYR A 63 -17.17 0.17 -9.97
CA TYR A 63 -17.53 1.51 -10.41
C TYR A 63 -17.33 2.54 -9.30
N TYR A 64 -16.65 3.64 -9.61
CA TYR A 64 -16.44 4.75 -8.70
C TYR A 64 -17.36 5.93 -9.00
N PRO A 65 -18.03 6.50 -7.99
CA PRO A 65 -18.65 7.82 -8.13
C PRO A 65 -17.64 8.83 -8.68
N LEU A 66 -18.11 9.69 -9.59
CA LEU A 66 -17.26 10.67 -10.25
C LEU A 66 -16.48 11.53 -9.24
N ILE A 67 -17.17 12.01 -8.20
CA ILE A 67 -16.53 12.79 -7.13
C ILE A 67 -15.51 11.97 -6.34
N TYR A 68 -15.79 10.69 -6.06
CA TYR A 68 -14.87 9.78 -5.38
C TYR A 68 -13.55 9.70 -6.15
N LYS A 69 -13.61 9.43 -7.47
CA LYS A 69 -12.43 9.33 -8.33
C LYS A 69 -11.64 10.64 -8.39
N CYS A 70 -12.33 11.77 -8.56
CA CYS A 70 -11.68 13.08 -8.64
C CYS A 70 -11.02 13.48 -7.31
N MET A 71 -11.55 13.06 -6.16
CA MET A 71 -10.98 13.38 -4.85
C MET A 71 -9.78 12.53 -4.47
N LEU A 72 -9.37 11.55 -5.28
CA LEU A 72 -8.14 10.78 -5.05
C LEU A 72 -6.86 11.59 -5.38
N SER A 73 -6.95 12.61 -6.24
CA SER A 73 -5.81 13.47 -6.64
C SER A 73 -6.15 14.96 -6.56
N MET A 74 -5.12 15.79 -6.32
CA MET A 74 -5.23 17.25 -6.41
C MET A 74 -5.33 17.75 -7.85
N ASP A 75 -4.95 16.95 -8.84
CA ASP A 75 -5.02 17.35 -10.26
C ASP A 75 -6.45 17.65 -10.72
N TYR A 76 -7.46 17.18 -9.97
CA TYR A 76 -8.88 17.39 -10.25
C TYR A 76 -9.54 18.46 -9.39
N GLU A 77 -8.79 19.31 -8.68
CA GLU A 77 -9.36 20.29 -7.74
C GLU A 77 -10.48 21.15 -8.36
N LYS A 78 -10.26 21.64 -9.59
CA LYS A 78 -11.28 22.41 -10.33
C LYS A 78 -12.54 21.58 -10.61
N VAL A 79 -12.38 20.31 -10.99
CA VAL A 79 -13.50 19.39 -11.23
C VAL A 79 -14.23 19.12 -9.93
N VAL A 80 -13.52 18.83 -8.82
CA VAL A 80 -14.12 18.60 -7.50
C VAL A 80 -14.95 19.81 -7.06
N LYS A 81 -14.42 21.04 -7.18
CA LYS A 81 -15.17 22.27 -6.88
C LYS A 81 -16.44 22.38 -7.73
N PHE A 82 -16.33 22.09 -9.03
CA PHE A 82 -17.49 22.09 -9.92
C PHE A 82 -18.55 21.05 -9.52
N LEU A 83 -18.15 19.82 -9.21
CA LEU A 83 -19.06 18.75 -8.80
C LEU A 83 -19.77 19.10 -7.50
N LEU A 84 -19.05 19.62 -6.52
CA LEU A 84 -19.60 20.06 -5.23
C LEU A 84 -20.59 21.22 -5.40
N TYR A 85 -20.27 22.21 -6.24
CA TYR A 85 -21.18 23.31 -6.56
C TYR A 85 -22.50 22.80 -7.17
N ASN A 86 -22.43 21.73 -7.96
CA ASN A 86 -23.58 21.07 -8.57
C ASN A 86 -24.18 19.95 -7.69
N LYS A 87 -23.92 19.96 -6.37
CA LYS A 87 -24.52 19.05 -5.38
C LYS A 87 -24.19 17.57 -5.58
N ALA A 88 -22.97 17.25 -6.01
CA ALA A 88 -22.49 15.86 -6.01
C ALA A 88 -22.49 15.25 -4.59
N ILE A 89 -22.91 13.99 -4.49
CA ILE A 89 -22.99 13.23 -3.25
C ILE A 89 -21.58 12.77 -2.86
N LEU A 90 -21.01 13.46 -1.87
CA LEU A 90 -19.61 13.39 -1.49
C LEU A 90 -19.15 12.00 -1.00
N PHE A 91 -20.04 11.26 -0.35
CA PHE A 91 -19.75 9.97 0.28
C PHE A 91 -20.49 8.83 -0.37
N GLN A 92 -20.89 8.98 -1.63
CA GLN A 92 -21.41 7.83 -2.36
C GLN A 92 -20.32 6.75 -2.38
N LEU A 93 -20.69 5.53 -1.99
CA LEU A 93 -19.76 4.41 -1.99
C LEU A 93 -19.53 3.91 -3.43
N PRO A 94 -18.32 3.39 -3.73
CA PRO A 94 -18.09 2.54 -4.89
C PRO A 94 -19.16 1.45 -5.03
N ASN A 95 -19.63 1.21 -6.26
CA ASN A 95 -20.46 0.06 -6.56
C ASN A 95 -19.55 -1.11 -6.92
N ALA A 96 -19.36 -1.99 -5.95
CA ALA A 96 -18.49 -3.16 -6.00
C ALA A 96 -18.99 -4.20 -4.99
N ASP A 97 -18.36 -5.38 -4.96
CA ASP A 97 -18.58 -6.32 -3.86
C ASP A 97 -18.13 -5.69 -2.53
N GLN A 98 -18.79 -6.05 -1.43
CA GLN A 98 -18.62 -5.38 -0.13
C GLN A 98 -17.17 -5.36 0.35
N ASP A 99 -16.43 -6.44 0.10
CA ASP A 99 -15.01 -6.60 0.42
C ASP A 99 -14.10 -5.67 -0.40
N LYS A 100 -14.57 -5.15 -1.54
CA LYS A 100 -13.81 -4.24 -2.43
C LYS A 100 -14.12 -2.76 -2.19
N ILE A 101 -15.10 -2.45 -1.33
CA ILE A 101 -15.46 -1.06 -1.02
C ILE A 101 -14.46 -0.45 -0.04
N THR A 102 -13.91 0.70 -0.41
CA THR A 102 -13.13 1.56 0.50
C THR A 102 -13.85 2.89 0.65
N GLU A 103 -13.99 3.41 1.87
CA GLU A 103 -14.60 4.72 2.08
C GLU A 103 -13.66 5.84 1.64
N LEU A 104 -14.24 6.90 1.07
CA LEU A 104 -13.47 8.00 0.49
C LEU A 104 -12.50 8.63 1.50
N VAL A 105 -12.90 8.73 2.77
CA VAL A 105 -12.06 9.32 3.82
C VAL A 105 -10.74 8.54 4.04
N PHE A 106 -10.70 7.24 3.74
CA PHE A 106 -9.47 6.45 3.86
C PHE A 106 -8.51 6.58 2.67
N VAL A 107 -8.95 7.12 1.54
CA VAL A 107 -8.17 7.14 0.29
C VAL A 107 -8.09 8.48 -0.42
N CYS A 108 -8.94 9.45 -0.08
CA CYS A 108 -8.93 10.76 -0.73
C CYS A 108 -7.61 11.49 -0.49
N ASN A 109 -7.27 12.46 -1.34
CA ASN A 109 -6.12 13.30 -1.09
C ASN A 109 -6.26 14.02 0.27
N ARG A 110 -5.16 14.12 1.02
CA ARG A 110 -5.13 14.69 2.38
C ARG A 110 -5.70 16.12 2.43
N GLN A 111 -5.51 16.92 1.39
CA GLN A 111 -6.04 18.29 1.35
C GLN A 111 -7.58 18.31 1.38
N TYR A 112 -8.23 17.28 0.83
CA TYR A 112 -9.67 17.16 0.92
C TYR A 112 -10.17 16.69 2.28
N LEU A 113 -9.37 16.01 3.11
CA LEU A 113 -9.80 15.57 4.45
C LEU A 113 -10.25 16.72 5.35
N VAL A 114 -9.57 17.87 5.26
CA VAL A 114 -9.92 19.05 6.04
C VAL A 114 -11.23 19.66 5.55
N TYR A 115 -11.42 19.76 4.22
CA TYR A 115 -12.69 20.18 3.63
C TYR A 115 -13.85 19.28 4.07
N LEU A 116 -13.56 17.98 4.12
CA LEU A 116 -14.49 16.94 4.53
C LEU A 116 -14.93 17.11 5.99
N LYS A 117 -14.01 17.36 6.94
CA LYS A 117 -14.36 17.57 8.37
C LYS A 117 -15.49 18.59 8.59
N ASN A 118 -15.49 19.70 7.85
CA ASN A 118 -16.48 20.78 8.00
C ASN A 118 -17.89 20.41 7.53
N LYS A 119 -18.11 19.17 7.08
CA LYS A 119 -19.39 18.66 6.58
C LYS A 119 -20.07 17.65 7.51
N ASN A 120 -19.66 17.54 8.78
CA ASN A 120 -20.23 16.62 9.79
C ASN A 120 -20.33 15.18 9.28
N ILE A 121 -19.20 14.65 8.82
CA ILE A 121 -19.12 13.33 8.20
C ILE A 121 -19.34 12.25 9.23
N LYS A 122 -20.10 11.24 8.84
CA LYS A 122 -20.16 9.94 9.52
C LYS A 122 -19.69 8.86 8.56
N LEU A 123 -18.88 7.94 9.07
CA LEU A 123 -18.51 6.73 8.34
C LEU A 123 -19.80 5.97 7.99
N GLN A 124 -19.89 5.50 6.75
CA GLN A 124 -21.11 4.86 6.23
C GLN A 124 -21.10 3.35 6.39
N LEU A 125 -19.92 2.75 6.52
CA LEU A 125 -19.80 1.31 6.59
C LEU A 125 -20.04 0.75 8.00
N PRO A 126 -20.43 -0.54 8.09
CA PRO A 126 -20.50 -1.23 9.37
C PRO A 126 -19.14 -1.21 10.11
N GLY A 127 -19.19 -1.27 11.45
CA GLY A 127 -17.98 -1.23 12.29
C GLY A 127 -16.90 -2.25 11.89
N ASN A 128 -17.29 -3.47 11.53
CA ASN A 128 -16.34 -4.50 11.10
C ASN A 128 -15.62 -4.14 9.78
N GLU A 129 -16.30 -3.46 8.86
CA GLU A 129 -15.69 -2.99 7.62
C GLU A 129 -14.76 -1.79 7.86
N ILE A 130 -15.12 -0.91 8.81
CA ILE A 130 -14.24 0.18 9.25
C ILE A 130 -12.96 -0.40 9.86
N ILE A 131 -13.08 -1.39 10.77
CA ILE A 131 -11.95 -2.11 11.37
C ILE A 131 -11.07 -2.73 10.28
N ARG A 132 -11.68 -3.36 9.26
CA ARG A 132 -10.96 -3.92 8.11
C ARG A 132 -10.20 -2.84 7.32
N GLN A 133 -10.80 -1.68 7.07
CA GLN A 133 -10.13 -0.58 6.37
C GLN A 133 -8.99 0.03 7.18
N VAL A 134 -9.16 0.15 8.52
CA VAL A 134 -8.07 0.57 9.41
C VAL A 134 -6.92 -0.44 9.34
N ARG A 135 -7.20 -1.74 9.44
CA ARG A 135 -6.21 -2.81 9.26
C ARG A 135 -5.47 -2.67 7.94
N GLU A 136 -6.21 -2.46 6.85
CA GLU A 136 -5.62 -2.32 5.52
C GLU A 136 -4.71 -1.09 5.42
N ARG A 137 -5.10 0.08 5.96
CA ARG A 137 -4.22 1.26 5.98
C ARG A 137 -2.91 1.00 6.73
N ILE A 138 -2.98 0.30 7.86
CA ILE A 138 -1.79 -0.04 8.64
C ILE A 138 -0.89 -1.01 7.85
N ILE A 139 -1.44 -2.07 7.27
CA ILE A 139 -0.69 -3.02 6.43
C ILE A 139 -0.03 -2.30 5.24
N GLN A 140 -0.71 -1.32 4.66
CA GLN A 140 -0.22 -0.50 3.55
C GLN A 140 0.83 0.55 3.97
N GLY A 141 1.16 0.68 5.26
CA GLY A 141 2.13 1.65 5.78
C GLY A 141 1.59 3.09 5.86
N ASP A 142 0.27 3.28 5.78
CA ASP A 142 -0.41 4.57 5.80
C ASP A 142 -0.98 4.91 7.19
N ILE A 143 -0.13 4.84 8.21
CA ILE A 143 -0.54 5.16 9.58
C ILE A 143 -0.92 6.64 9.74
N LYS A 144 -0.34 7.51 8.92
CA LYS A 144 -0.63 8.94 8.91
C LYS A 144 -2.10 9.21 8.61
N ARG A 145 -2.72 8.43 7.72
CA ARG A 145 -4.16 8.50 7.47
C ARG A 145 -4.98 8.20 8.72
N ILE A 146 -4.59 7.19 9.50
CA ILE A 146 -5.28 6.84 10.74
C ILE A 146 -5.24 8.00 11.72
N TYR A 147 -4.06 8.59 11.92
CA TYR A 147 -3.91 9.78 12.77
C TYR A 147 -4.71 10.98 12.26
N ASP A 148 -4.71 11.22 10.95
CA ASP A 148 -5.50 12.31 10.36
C ASP A 148 -6.99 12.10 10.64
N LEU A 149 -7.51 10.88 10.49
CA LEU A 149 -8.93 10.60 10.73
C LEU A 149 -9.31 10.68 12.21
N GLN A 150 -8.44 10.25 13.12
CA GLN A 150 -8.63 10.41 14.57
C GLN A 150 -8.60 11.91 14.97
N TYR A 151 -7.63 12.67 14.47
CA TYR A 151 -7.53 14.12 14.74
C TYR A 151 -8.74 14.91 14.24
N LEU A 152 -9.32 14.48 13.11
CA LEU A 152 -10.52 15.08 12.55
C LEU A 152 -11.81 14.60 13.24
N ASN A 153 -11.73 13.73 14.25
CA ASN A 153 -12.86 13.08 14.94
C ASN A 153 -13.78 12.31 13.98
N ILE A 154 -13.24 11.76 12.89
CA ILE A 154 -13.97 10.91 11.93
C ILE A 154 -13.84 9.43 12.34
N LEU A 155 -12.67 9.04 12.86
CA LEU A 155 -12.37 7.67 13.27
C LEU A 155 -12.21 7.61 14.79
N GLU A 156 -13.08 6.84 15.43
CA GLU A 156 -13.02 6.58 16.87
C GLU A 156 -12.00 5.49 17.23
N ASN A 157 -11.49 5.54 18.46
CA ASN A 157 -10.47 4.58 18.95
C ASN A 157 -10.98 3.14 19.06
N ASN A 158 -12.28 2.94 19.27
CA ASN A 158 -12.92 1.62 19.32
C ASN A 158 -12.77 0.84 17.99
N TYR A 159 -12.55 1.50 16.85
CA TYR A 159 -12.25 0.85 15.58
C TYR A 159 -10.76 0.53 15.40
N VAL A 160 -9.89 1.21 16.14
CA VAL A 160 -8.42 1.03 16.04
C VAL A 160 -7.94 -0.06 17.00
N ILE A 161 -8.47 -0.10 18.23
CA ILE A 161 -8.06 -1.05 19.27
C ILE A 161 -8.13 -2.52 18.79
N PRO A 162 -9.22 -3.01 18.16
CA PRO A 162 -9.29 -4.39 17.70
C PRO A 162 -8.23 -4.73 16.63
N VAL A 163 -7.78 -3.73 15.87
CA VAL A 163 -6.77 -3.91 14.84
C VAL A 163 -5.39 -4.09 15.47
N ILE A 164 -4.99 -3.21 16.39
CA ILE A 164 -3.67 -3.27 17.06
C ILE A 164 -3.54 -4.47 18.00
N THR A 165 -4.63 -5.10 18.43
CA THR A 165 -4.56 -6.35 19.19
C THR A 165 -4.31 -7.58 18.31
N ASN A 166 -4.34 -7.45 16.98
CA ASN A 166 -4.15 -8.56 16.05
C ASN A 166 -2.66 -8.95 15.97
N GLN A 167 -2.31 -10.13 16.48
CA GLN A 167 -0.92 -10.61 16.53
C GLN A 167 -0.24 -10.75 15.16
N GLU A 168 -1.01 -11.01 14.10
CA GLU A 168 -0.49 -11.17 12.73
C GLU A 168 -0.23 -9.83 12.03
N LEU A 169 -0.73 -8.71 12.57
CA LEU A 169 -0.66 -7.40 11.92
C LEU A 169 0.79 -6.99 11.59
N PHE A 170 1.71 -7.27 12.51
CA PHE A 170 3.13 -6.98 12.31
C PHE A 170 3.70 -7.76 11.12
N SER A 171 3.50 -9.08 11.09
CA SER A 171 3.96 -9.95 10.00
C SER A 171 3.34 -9.58 8.66
N ASN A 172 2.02 -9.29 8.63
CA ASN A 172 1.31 -8.85 7.43
C ASN A 172 1.86 -7.51 6.89
N THR A 173 2.22 -6.59 7.79
CA THR A 173 2.82 -5.30 7.44
C THR A 173 4.20 -5.48 6.80
N ILE A 174 5.05 -6.34 7.38
CA ILE A 174 6.37 -6.66 6.81
C ILE A 174 6.25 -7.35 5.45
N ALA A 175 5.34 -8.32 5.31
CA ALA A 175 5.10 -8.99 4.04
C ALA A 175 4.64 -8.01 2.94
N CYS A 176 3.75 -7.07 3.27
CA CYS A 176 3.32 -6.03 2.35
C CYS A 176 4.47 -5.11 1.90
N LEU A 177 5.34 -4.71 2.84
CA LEU A 177 6.54 -3.93 2.54
C LEU A 177 7.43 -4.64 1.52
N LEU A 178 7.74 -5.92 1.74
CA LEU A 178 8.60 -6.71 0.86
C LEU A 178 8.03 -6.83 -0.55
N ASN A 179 6.71 -7.05 -0.66
CA ASN A 179 6.04 -7.07 -1.96
C ASN A 179 6.16 -5.73 -2.68
N LYS A 180 5.99 -4.60 -1.98
CA LYS A 180 6.14 -3.26 -2.57
C LYS A 180 7.58 -2.96 -2.99
N VAL A 181 8.56 -3.34 -2.18
CA VAL A 181 9.98 -3.24 -2.54
C VAL A 181 10.25 -4.02 -3.82
N ALA A 182 9.79 -5.27 -3.91
CA ALA A 182 9.98 -6.10 -5.10
C ALA A 182 9.34 -5.47 -6.35
N VAL A 183 8.14 -4.90 -6.23
CA VAL A 183 7.47 -4.19 -7.33
C VAL A 183 8.29 -2.98 -7.78
N ILE A 184 8.75 -2.13 -6.86
CA ILE A 184 9.55 -0.94 -7.20
C ILE A 184 10.85 -1.39 -7.89
N CYS A 185 11.58 -2.34 -7.31
CA CYS A 185 12.83 -2.83 -7.89
C CYS A 185 12.65 -3.46 -9.28
N ASN A 186 11.52 -4.11 -9.56
CA ASN A 186 11.22 -4.70 -10.86
C ASN A 186 10.64 -3.71 -11.88
N THR A 187 10.24 -2.50 -11.48
CA THR A 187 9.58 -1.53 -12.36
C THR A 187 10.44 -0.29 -12.61
N THR A 188 10.74 0.47 -11.56
CA THR A 188 11.51 1.72 -11.63
C THR A 188 12.95 1.50 -11.18
N ASN A 189 13.17 0.62 -10.20
CA ASN A 189 14.44 0.39 -9.52
C ASN A 189 15.07 1.66 -8.90
N GLU A 190 14.23 2.65 -8.59
CA GLU A 190 14.65 3.93 -8.05
C GLU A 190 14.86 3.87 -6.53
N LYS A 191 16.08 4.17 -6.09
CA LYS A 191 16.44 4.12 -4.65
C LYS A 191 15.59 5.08 -3.82
N SER A 192 15.29 6.27 -4.33
CA SER A 192 14.47 7.26 -3.62
C SER A 192 13.05 6.76 -3.34
N GLU A 193 12.48 5.94 -4.21
CA GLU A 193 11.16 5.33 -4.00
C GLU A 193 11.21 4.27 -2.90
N ILE A 194 12.26 3.45 -2.87
CA ILE A 194 12.52 2.49 -1.80
C ILE A 194 12.72 3.21 -0.46
N ASP A 195 13.55 4.26 -0.42
CA ASP A 195 13.83 5.01 0.80
C ASP A 195 12.55 5.67 1.36
N ALA A 196 11.72 6.27 0.49
CA ALA A 196 10.44 6.84 0.88
C ALA A 196 9.46 5.77 1.41
N LEU A 197 9.41 4.60 0.76
CA LEU A 197 8.61 3.46 1.22
C LEU A 197 9.06 2.97 2.59
N LEU A 198 10.37 2.77 2.78
CA LEU A 198 10.95 2.34 4.04
C LEU A 198 10.66 3.33 5.16
N LEU A 199 10.69 4.64 4.89
CA LEU A 199 10.34 5.66 5.88
C LEU A 199 8.88 5.52 6.37
N CYS A 200 7.93 5.36 5.45
CA CYS A 200 6.52 5.15 5.78
C CYS A 200 6.30 3.90 6.65
N TYR A 201 6.92 2.79 6.26
CA TYR A 201 6.81 1.54 7.01
C TYR A 201 7.57 1.59 8.34
N THR A 202 8.70 2.27 8.43
CA THR A 202 9.43 2.47 9.69
C THR A 202 8.55 3.19 10.72
N ASN A 203 7.84 4.24 10.31
CA ASN A 203 6.88 4.94 11.17
C ASN A 203 5.71 4.04 11.60
N THR A 204 5.24 3.19 10.69
CA THR A 204 4.17 2.22 10.96
C THR A 204 4.62 1.14 11.95
N ILE A 205 5.84 0.62 11.80
CA ILE A 205 6.42 -0.34 12.75
C ILE A 205 6.60 0.31 14.12
N LYS A 206 7.12 1.55 14.21
CA LYS A 206 7.19 2.29 15.48
C LYS A 206 5.82 2.40 16.14
N PHE A 207 4.78 2.71 15.36
CA PHE A 207 3.41 2.73 15.86
C PHE A 207 2.99 1.36 16.44
N LEU A 208 3.18 0.27 15.71
CA LEU A 208 2.82 -1.08 16.19
C LEU A 208 3.58 -1.44 17.47
N LEU A 209 4.89 -1.23 17.49
CA LEU A 209 5.73 -1.48 18.67
C LEU A 209 5.28 -0.66 19.89
N ASN A 210 4.89 0.59 19.70
CA ASN A 210 4.37 1.44 20.78
C ASN A 210 2.98 1.02 21.26
N ASN A 211 2.23 0.26 20.47
CA ASN A 211 0.93 -0.31 20.83
C ASN A 211 1.04 -1.76 21.33
N GLY A 212 2.22 -2.20 21.77
CA GLY A 212 2.39 -3.48 22.46
C GLY A 212 2.64 -4.69 21.56
N HIS A 213 2.83 -4.49 20.25
CA HIS A 213 3.29 -5.58 19.39
C HIS A 213 4.72 -6.00 19.78
N ASN A 214 4.88 -7.28 20.08
CA ASN A 214 6.18 -7.90 20.32
C ASN A 214 6.69 -8.55 19.04
N VAL A 215 8.01 -8.54 18.87
CA VAL A 215 8.71 -9.18 17.75
C VAL A 215 9.48 -10.37 18.30
N ASN A 216 9.24 -11.58 17.82
CA ASN A 216 10.02 -12.75 18.22
C ASN A 216 11.31 -12.92 17.40
N ASP A 217 12.19 -13.85 17.78
CA ASP A 217 13.49 -14.03 17.11
C ASP A 217 13.32 -14.45 15.64
N ALA A 218 12.32 -15.27 15.32
CA ALA A 218 12.04 -15.67 13.94
C ALA A 218 11.60 -14.48 13.07
N GLN A 219 10.73 -13.62 13.60
CA GLN A 219 10.32 -12.38 12.93
C GLN A 219 11.50 -11.42 12.76
N MET A 220 12.35 -11.30 13.77
CA MET A 220 13.56 -10.47 13.69
C MET A 220 14.54 -11.02 12.65
N GLN A 221 14.76 -12.34 12.61
CA GLN A 221 15.60 -13.00 11.60
C GLN A 221 15.10 -12.71 10.19
N ASN A 222 13.79 -12.83 9.95
CA ASN A 222 13.21 -12.51 8.65
C ASN A 222 13.46 -11.06 8.22
N ILE A 223 13.48 -10.10 9.15
CA ILE A 223 13.75 -8.69 8.84
C ILE A 223 15.25 -8.48 8.54
N VAL A 224 16.12 -9.19 9.26
CA VAL A 224 17.58 -9.20 9.04
C VAL A 224 17.93 -9.79 7.68
N ASP A 225 17.33 -10.93 7.31
CA ASP A 225 17.52 -11.58 6.02
C ASP A 225 17.10 -10.68 4.84
N MET A 226 16.20 -9.73 5.10
CA MET A 226 15.69 -8.76 4.12
C MET A 226 16.42 -7.42 4.16
N TYR A 227 17.45 -7.26 4.99
CA TYR A 227 18.29 -6.06 5.08
C TYR A 227 17.51 -4.77 5.39
N LEU A 228 16.41 -4.88 6.15
CA LEU A 228 15.54 -3.75 6.52
C LEU A 228 16.11 -2.95 7.70
N ILE A 229 17.30 -2.35 7.52
CA ILE A 229 18.10 -1.68 8.58
C ILE A 229 17.30 -0.73 9.45
N SER A 230 16.49 0.15 8.85
CA SER A 230 15.70 1.14 9.58
C SER A 230 14.67 0.49 10.52
N ILE A 231 14.09 -0.64 10.12
CA ILE A 231 13.12 -1.38 10.93
C ILE A 231 13.81 -2.14 12.05
N ILE A 232 14.95 -2.79 11.77
CA ILE A 232 15.78 -3.48 12.77
C ILE A 232 16.18 -2.51 13.87
N ARG A 233 16.63 -1.31 13.49
CA ARG A 233 16.97 -0.25 14.44
C ARG A 233 15.79 0.09 15.35
N CYS A 234 14.59 0.29 14.79
CA CYS A 234 13.40 0.60 15.58
C CYS A 234 13.03 -0.50 16.58
N ILE A 235 13.19 -1.77 16.19
CA ILE A 235 12.90 -2.91 17.07
C ILE A 235 13.91 -2.96 18.22
N LYS A 236 15.21 -2.77 17.93
CA LYS A 236 16.26 -2.76 18.95
C LYS A 236 16.14 -1.55 19.88
N GLU A 237 15.77 -0.37 19.38
CA GLU A 237 15.46 0.81 20.19
C GLU A 237 14.28 0.55 21.14
N LYS A 238 13.26 -0.20 20.70
CA LYS A 238 12.10 -0.54 21.54
C LYS A 238 12.44 -1.60 22.60
N PHE A 239 13.30 -2.56 22.26
CA PHE A 239 13.66 -3.69 23.12
C PHE A 239 15.18 -3.74 23.36
N PRO A 240 15.76 -2.72 24.05
CA PRO A 240 17.22 -2.60 24.20
C PRO A 240 17.81 -3.72 25.07
N GLU A 241 17.05 -4.21 26.04
CA GLU A 241 17.47 -5.27 26.97
C GLU A 241 17.36 -6.68 26.35
N ARG A 242 16.67 -6.80 25.20
CA ARG A 242 16.44 -8.10 24.59
C ARG A 242 17.72 -8.62 23.94
N ASN A 243 18.07 -9.85 24.32
CA ASN A 243 19.25 -10.51 23.83
C ASN A 243 18.96 -11.26 22.53
N TRP A 244 19.28 -10.63 21.39
CA TRP A 244 19.04 -11.18 20.06
C TRP A 244 20.07 -12.23 19.63
N LYS A 245 20.57 -13.07 20.54
CA LYS A 245 21.69 -14.01 20.30
C LYS A 245 21.43 -15.04 19.20
N ASN A 246 20.17 -15.38 18.97
CA ASN A 246 19.77 -16.39 17.98
C ASN A 246 19.70 -15.85 16.55
N ILE A 247 19.97 -14.55 16.36
CA ILE A 247 19.98 -13.95 15.04
C ILE A 247 21.30 -14.25 14.34
N THR A 248 21.25 -14.67 13.08
CA THR A 248 22.43 -14.88 12.24
C THR A 248 22.48 -13.80 11.17
N VAL A 249 23.65 -13.19 10.96
CA VAL A 249 23.86 -12.26 9.83
C VAL A 249 24.57 -13.00 8.71
N HIS A 250 23.88 -13.14 7.57
CA HIS A 250 24.41 -13.81 6.38
C HIS A 250 24.99 -12.79 5.39
N LYS A 251 26.24 -12.97 4.94
CA LYS A 251 26.89 -12.09 3.95
C LYS A 251 26.37 -12.31 2.53
N HIS A 252 26.36 -11.25 1.72
CA HIS A 252 25.69 -11.23 0.42
C HIS A 252 26.23 -12.21 -0.64
N LYS A 253 27.49 -12.65 -0.55
CA LYS A 253 28.13 -13.46 -1.59
C LYS A 253 27.38 -14.76 -1.92
N ASN A 254 26.49 -15.23 -1.04
CA ASN A 254 25.89 -16.55 -1.12
C ASN A 254 24.36 -16.59 -1.02
N MET A 255 23.71 -15.44 -0.78
CA MET A 255 22.26 -15.37 -0.92
C MET A 255 21.91 -15.24 -2.40
N ASN A 256 22.05 -16.35 -3.13
CA ASN A 256 21.58 -16.69 -4.48
C ASN A 256 21.47 -15.51 -5.47
N LYS A 257 22.13 -15.60 -6.64
CA LYS A 257 22.04 -14.61 -7.76
C LYS A 257 20.61 -14.08 -8.02
N PHE A 258 19.59 -14.89 -7.75
CA PHE A 258 18.16 -14.52 -7.81
C PHE A 258 17.69 -13.56 -6.70
N LYS A 259 18.05 -13.74 -5.41
CA LYS A 259 17.65 -12.83 -4.31
C LYS A 259 18.33 -11.47 -4.42
N THR A 260 19.59 -11.44 -4.86
CA THR A 260 20.37 -10.20 -5.03
C THR A 260 19.81 -9.28 -6.11
N ALA A 261 19.22 -9.83 -7.17
CA ALA A 261 18.80 -9.05 -8.33
C ALA A 261 17.53 -8.21 -8.09
N TYR A 262 16.47 -8.79 -7.52
CA TYR A 262 15.15 -8.11 -7.44
C TYR A 262 14.95 -7.24 -6.19
N MET A 263 15.89 -7.21 -5.25
CA MET A 263 15.88 -6.31 -4.09
C MET A 263 17.20 -5.55 -3.91
N ARG A 264 18.01 -5.42 -4.97
CA ARG A 264 19.40 -4.92 -4.91
C ARG A 264 19.61 -3.65 -4.09
N GLN A 265 18.60 -2.78 -4.02
CA GLN A 265 18.66 -1.53 -3.25
C GLN A 265 18.79 -1.78 -1.74
N LEU A 266 18.25 -2.90 -1.25
CA LEU A 266 18.41 -3.35 0.14
C LEU A 266 19.69 -4.17 0.34
N PHE A 267 20.08 -4.98 -0.65
CA PHE A 267 21.24 -5.88 -0.58
C PHE A 267 22.52 -5.18 -1.09
N ASN A 268 23.17 -4.39 -0.23
CA ASN A 268 24.40 -3.67 -0.55
C ASN A 268 25.39 -3.65 0.64
N ASP A 269 26.67 -3.43 0.35
CA ASP A 269 27.77 -3.45 1.33
C ASP A 269 27.54 -2.53 2.53
N TYR A 270 26.89 -1.39 2.32
CA TYR A 270 26.58 -0.46 3.41
C TYR A 270 25.55 -1.07 4.39
N ASN A 271 24.48 -1.67 3.88
CA ASN A 271 23.49 -2.32 4.74
C ASN A 271 24.07 -3.58 5.40
N GLU A 272 24.92 -4.36 4.71
CA GLU A 272 25.66 -5.47 5.31
C GLU A 272 26.52 -5.01 6.49
N THR A 273 27.32 -3.97 6.29
CA THR A 273 28.13 -3.36 7.34
C THR A 273 27.27 -2.92 8.52
N LYS A 274 26.12 -2.28 8.25
CA LYS A 274 25.17 -1.87 9.30
C LYS A 274 24.57 -3.05 10.07
N LEU A 275 24.29 -4.18 9.42
CA LEU A 275 23.83 -5.39 10.13
C LEU A 275 24.91 -5.94 11.04
N LEU A 276 26.14 -6.06 10.54
CA LEU A 276 27.28 -6.54 11.33
C LEU A 276 27.53 -5.66 12.56
N GLU A 277 27.49 -4.33 12.39
CA GLU A 277 27.55 -3.37 13.50
C GLU A 277 26.42 -3.55 14.51
N MET A 278 25.20 -3.86 14.04
CA MET A 278 24.04 -4.07 14.91
C MET A 278 24.07 -5.41 15.63
N PHE A 279 24.78 -6.42 15.13
CA PHE A 279 24.83 -7.76 15.70
C PHE A 279 26.28 -8.26 15.88
N PRO A 280 27.11 -7.55 16.68
CA PRO A 280 28.55 -7.80 16.72
C PRO A 280 28.95 -9.13 17.38
N ASN A 281 28.07 -9.69 18.23
CA ASN A 281 28.32 -10.90 19.01
C ASN A 281 27.55 -12.11 18.48
N ASN A 282 26.91 -11.95 17.32
CA ASN A 282 26.05 -12.97 16.74
C ASN A 282 26.84 -13.85 15.79
N LYS A 283 26.30 -15.04 15.48
CA LYS A 283 26.90 -15.90 14.47
C LYS A 283 26.90 -15.16 13.13
N ILE A 284 28.08 -15.08 12.53
CA ILE A 284 28.28 -14.63 11.16
C ILE A 284 28.53 -15.91 10.36
N GLU A 285 27.65 -16.19 9.41
CA GLU A 285 27.81 -17.34 8.53
C GLU A 285 28.36 -16.88 7.18
N ASP A 286 29.64 -17.20 6.96
CA ASP A 286 30.24 -17.23 5.63
C ASP A 286 29.78 -18.52 4.96
N SER A 287 28.90 -18.43 3.97
CA SER A 287 28.57 -19.62 3.18
C SER A 287 29.72 -19.87 2.22
N GLU A 288 30.58 -20.84 2.51
CA GLU A 288 31.48 -21.31 1.46
C GLU A 288 30.62 -21.97 0.38
N SER A 289 30.77 -21.52 -0.86
CA SER A 289 30.30 -22.28 -2.01
C SER A 289 31.03 -23.61 -2.00
N THR A 290 30.38 -24.67 -1.54
CA THR A 290 30.72 -26.01 -2.00
C THR A 290 30.30 -26.11 -3.46
N ASP A 291 31.07 -25.47 -4.35
CA ASP A 291 31.26 -26.01 -5.69
C ASP A 291 32.02 -27.32 -5.49
N SER A 292 31.25 -28.40 -5.36
CA SER A 292 31.82 -29.75 -5.39
C SER A 292 32.39 -29.99 -6.79
N SER A 293 33.70 -29.79 -6.87
CA SER A 293 34.67 -30.46 -7.74
C SER A 293 34.39 -30.46 -9.25
N ASP A 294 35.20 -29.65 -9.93
CA ASP A 294 35.91 -30.07 -11.14
C ASP A 294 36.30 -31.56 -11.08
N THR A 295 35.65 -32.39 -11.88
CA THR A 295 36.26 -33.60 -12.42
C THR A 295 36.65 -33.35 -13.87
N HIS A 296 37.68 -32.53 -14.05
CA HIS A 296 38.55 -32.67 -15.21
C HIS A 296 39.33 -34.00 -15.08
N SER A 297 38.74 -35.10 -15.55
CA SER A 297 39.49 -36.30 -15.91
C SER A 297 39.72 -36.31 -17.42
N LYS A 298 40.88 -35.74 -17.78
CA LYS A 298 41.75 -36.05 -18.92
C LYS A 298 41.16 -36.88 -20.06
N CYS A 299 41.11 -36.24 -21.24
CA CYS A 299 41.45 -36.91 -22.48
C CYS A 299 42.75 -37.72 -22.29
N SER A 300 42.68 -39.01 -22.59
CA SER A 300 43.83 -39.83 -22.95
C SER A 300 43.58 -40.33 -24.36
N ASP A 301 44.55 -40.03 -25.22
CA ASP A 301 44.63 -40.46 -26.62
C ASP A 301 44.45 -41.99 -26.77
N LEU A 302 43.54 -42.38 -27.66
CA LEU A 302 43.63 -43.44 -28.69
C LEU A 302 42.32 -43.54 -29.47
#